data_AF-A0A645EGM4-F1
#
_entry.id   AF-A0A645EGM4-F1
#
_cell.length_a   1.000
_cell.length_b   1.000
_cell.length_c   1.000
_cell.angle_alpha   90.00
_cell.angle_beta   90.00
_cell.angle_gamma   90.00
#
_symmetry.space_group_name_H-M   'P 1'
#
loop_
_entity.id
_entity.type
_entity.pdbx_description
1 polymer ?
#
loop_
_entity_poly.entity_id
_entity_poly.type
_entity_poly.pdbx_seq_one_letter_code
_entity_poly.pdbx_strand_id
1 'polypeptide(L)'
;MKILSINPGSTSTKIALYDGLKPVFIQTLRHTAEEIAQFATIFEQFEFREKLIIKFLTDNNITLDSLDAVVGRGGLLKPIPGGIYRVNEKMINDLKTPFLGEHASNLGGILAFEIAKEAGNVHAFIVDPVVVDELEDIARYSGHPELPKVSIFHALNQKAVARRYARENNLDYNKLNLIIAHLGGGISVGLHNCGKVVDVNNALNGNGPFSPERAGTVPSASLVELCFSGKYQKNEILKMITGKGGCVAFLGTNDAYEIEIKALEKGDKECKKTARG
;
A
#
# COMPACT_ATOMS: atom_id res chain seq x y z
N MET A 1 17.88 16.40 12.63
CA MET A 1 17.75 15.81 11.28
C MET A 1 16.27 15.83 10.93
N LYS A 2 15.85 16.72 10.04
CA LYS A 2 14.46 16.93 9.64
C LYS A 2 14.10 16.05 8.45
N ILE A 3 13.19 15.11 8.66
CA ILE A 3 12.75 14.15 7.63
C ILE A 3 11.27 14.34 7.35
N LEU A 4 10.94 14.68 6.11
CA LEU A 4 9.55 14.68 5.65
C LEU A 4 9.19 13.30 5.11
N SER A 5 8.19 12.65 5.71
CA SER A 5 7.65 11.38 5.21
C SER A 5 6.33 11.61 4.48
N ILE A 6 6.14 10.94 3.34
CA ILE A 6 5.00 11.11 2.44
C ILE A 6 4.42 9.74 2.09
N ASN A 7 3.14 9.55 2.40
CA ASN A 7 2.41 8.31 2.14
C ASN A 7 1.09 8.63 1.40
N PRO A 8 1.09 8.58 0.06
CA PRO A 8 -0.12 8.74 -0.73
C PRO A 8 -1.02 7.49 -0.62
N GLY A 9 -2.29 7.72 -0.31
CA GLY A 9 -3.39 6.77 -0.44
C GLY A 9 -4.36 7.20 -1.55
N SER A 10 -5.39 6.38 -1.82
CA SER A 10 -6.33 6.63 -2.92
C SER A 10 -6.97 8.01 -2.84
N THR A 11 -7.57 8.37 -1.69
CA THR A 11 -8.27 9.65 -1.46
C THR A 11 -7.61 10.51 -0.36
N SER A 12 -6.35 10.25 -0.05
CA SER A 12 -5.63 11.03 0.96
C SER A 12 -4.13 11.00 0.74
N THR A 13 -3.40 11.90 1.38
CA THR A 13 -1.95 11.86 1.48
C THR A 13 -1.57 12.14 2.91
N LYS A 14 -0.98 11.15 3.58
CA LYS A 14 -0.45 11.31 4.93
C LYS A 14 0.96 11.87 4.83
N ILE A 15 1.22 12.93 5.57
CA ILE A 15 2.55 13.52 5.70
C ILE A 15 2.93 13.62 7.17
N ALA A 16 4.21 13.47 7.46
CA ALA A 16 4.73 13.72 8.79
C ALA A 16 6.15 14.25 8.71
N LEU A 17 6.44 15.31 9.46
CA LEU A 17 7.80 15.81 9.65
C LEU A 17 8.34 15.29 10.97
N TYR A 18 9.53 14.74 10.94
CA TYR A 18 10.27 14.29 12.12
C TYR A 18 11.52 15.14 12.32
N ASP A 19 11.87 15.44 13.55
CA ASP A 19 13.22 15.88 13.93
C ASP A 19 13.90 14.77 14.76
N GLY A 20 14.81 14.05 14.11
CA GLY A 20 15.34 12.80 14.62
C GLY A 20 14.23 11.77 14.79
N LEU A 21 13.95 11.36 16.03
CA LEU A 21 12.90 10.40 16.36
C LEU A 21 11.58 11.07 16.79
N LYS A 22 11.56 12.39 16.95
CA LYS A 22 10.41 13.13 17.47
C LYS A 22 9.52 13.60 16.31
N PRO A 23 8.23 13.24 16.27
CA PRO A 23 7.31 13.81 15.29
C PRO A 23 7.09 15.29 15.63
N VAL A 24 7.33 16.17 14.66
CA VAL A 24 6.95 17.59 14.71
C VAL A 24 5.46 17.72 14.41
N PHE A 25 4.99 17.03 13.36
CA PHE A 25 3.56 16.87 13.08
C PHE A 25 3.30 15.55 12.34
N ILE A 26 2.05 15.09 12.40
CA ILE A 26 1.51 14.02 11.56
C ILE A 26 0.15 14.51 11.06
N GLN A 27 0.00 14.69 9.75
CA GLN A 27 -1.21 15.22 9.13
C GLN A 27 -1.71 14.29 8.02
N THR A 28 -3.03 14.16 7.92
CA THR A 28 -3.67 13.56 6.74
C THR A 28 -4.30 14.67 5.91
N LEU A 29 -3.78 14.89 4.70
CA LEU A 29 -4.40 15.72 3.68
C LEU A 29 -5.45 14.86 2.99
N ARG A 30 -6.73 15.23 3.06
CA ARG A 30 -7.82 14.49 2.43
C ARG A 30 -8.15 15.13 1.09
N HIS A 31 -8.42 14.29 0.10
CA HIS A 31 -8.82 14.67 -1.24
C HIS A 31 -10.22 14.14 -1.47
N THR A 32 -11.14 14.95 -1.97
CA THR A 32 -12.49 14.49 -2.28
C THR A 32 -12.48 13.56 -3.49
N ALA A 33 -13.54 12.76 -3.65
CA ALA A 33 -13.66 11.90 -4.83
C ALA A 33 -13.73 12.75 -6.11
N GLU A 34 -14.37 13.92 -6.03
CA GLU A 34 -14.54 14.88 -7.11
C GLU A 34 -13.21 15.52 -7.53
N GLU A 35 -12.31 15.83 -6.59
CA GLU A 35 -10.96 16.32 -6.89
C GLU A 35 -10.15 15.25 -7.62
N ILE A 36 -10.17 14.01 -7.11
CA ILE A 36 -9.40 12.90 -7.69
C ILE A 36 -9.95 12.46 -9.05
N ALA A 37 -11.26 12.51 -9.25
CA ALA A 37 -11.91 12.09 -10.50
C ALA A 37 -11.56 12.97 -11.72
N GLN A 38 -10.92 14.13 -11.52
CA GLN A 38 -10.47 15.01 -12.59
C GLN A 38 -9.25 14.47 -13.34
N PHE A 39 -8.53 13.51 -12.76
CA PHE A 39 -7.30 12.95 -13.31
C PHE A 39 -7.57 11.60 -13.98
N ALA A 40 -7.08 11.42 -15.21
CA ALA A 40 -7.27 10.18 -15.96
C ALA A 40 -6.38 9.05 -15.45
N THR A 41 -5.18 9.41 -14.95
CA THR A 41 -4.19 8.47 -14.41
C THR A 41 -3.77 8.85 -13.00
N ILE A 42 -3.19 7.91 -12.27
CA ILE A 42 -2.61 8.20 -10.95
C ILE A 42 -1.47 9.22 -11.07
N PHE A 43 -0.65 9.12 -12.13
CA PHE A 43 0.50 10.01 -12.30
C PHE A 43 0.10 11.47 -12.47
N GLU A 44 -1.00 11.76 -13.16
CA GLU A 44 -1.52 13.12 -13.34
C GLU A 44 -1.88 13.83 -12.03
N GLN A 45 -2.10 13.08 -10.93
CA GLN A 45 -2.36 13.66 -9.60
C GLN A 45 -1.10 14.22 -8.92
N PHE A 46 0.10 13.98 -9.48
CA PHE A 46 1.38 14.33 -8.86
C PHE A 46 1.44 15.81 -8.45
N GLU A 47 1.30 16.73 -9.41
CA GLU A 47 1.44 18.18 -9.14
C GLU A 47 0.38 18.69 -8.17
N PHE A 48 -0.85 18.17 -8.28
CA PHE A 48 -1.93 18.51 -7.36
C PHE A 48 -1.55 18.15 -5.92
N ARG A 49 -1.06 16.94 -5.69
CA ARG A 49 -0.66 16.49 -4.36
C ARG A 49 0.59 17.21 -3.84
N GLU A 50 1.56 17.47 -4.70
CA GLU A 50 2.77 18.23 -4.37
C GLU A 50 2.43 19.64 -3.88
N LYS A 51 1.61 20.38 -4.63
CA LYS A 51 1.16 21.74 -4.26
C LYS A 51 0.48 21.75 -2.90
N LEU A 52 -0.36 20.76 -2.59
CA LEU A 52 -1.01 20.64 -1.28
C LEU A 52 -0.02 20.38 -0.15
N ILE A 53 1.01 19.56 -0.37
CA ILE A 53 2.06 19.28 0.62
C ILE A 53 2.87 20.54 0.88
N ILE A 54 3.37 21.20 -0.17
CA ILE A 54 4.18 22.42 -0.05
C ILE A 54 3.37 23.53 0.62
N LYS A 55 2.11 23.73 0.22
CA LYS A 55 1.22 24.69 0.87
C LYS A 55 1.09 24.40 2.36
N PHE A 56 0.86 23.14 2.73
CA PHE A 56 0.74 22.76 4.14
C PHE A 56 2.01 23.07 4.93
N LEU A 57 3.19 22.79 4.37
CA LEU A 57 4.47 23.11 5.02
C LEU A 57 4.63 24.63 5.22
N THR A 58 4.36 25.41 4.17
CA THR A 58 4.43 26.88 4.21
C THR A 58 3.45 27.47 5.24
N ASP A 59 2.20 27.03 5.25
CA ASP A 59 1.18 27.49 6.21
C ASP A 59 1.58 27.20 7.67
N ASN A 60 2.41 26.18 7.89
CA ASN A 60 2.94 25.80 9.21
C ASN A 60 4.36 26.35 9.47
N ASN A 61 4.82 27.34 8.70
CA ASN A 61 6.12 27.99 8.82
C ASN A 61 7.32 27.02 8.69
N ILE A 62 7.18 26.00 7.84
CA ILE A 62 8.25 25.04 7.54
C ILE A 62 8.78 25.34 6.15
N THR A 63 10.03 25.79 6.08
CA THR A 63 10.72 26.05 4.82
C THR A 63 11.30 24.75 4.26
N LEU A 64 11.24 24.58 2.94
CA LEU A 64 11.74 23.37 2.27
C LEU A 64 13.25 23.18 2.47
N ASP A 65 14.02 24.26 2.45
CA ASP A 65 15.47 24.27 2.70
C ASP A 65 15.88 23.79 4.10
N SER A 66 14.92 23.70 5.04
CA SER A 66 15.18 23.17 6.38
C SER A 66 15.15 21.65 6.46
N LEU A 67 14.71 20.97 5.39
CA LEU A 67 14.64 19.51 5.32
C LEU A 67 16.03 18.91 5.09
N ASP A 68 16.35 17.80 5.74
CA ASP A 68 17.58 17.02 5.47
C ASP A 68 17.30 15.85 4.52
N ALA A 69 16.07 15.35 4.50
CA ALA A 69 15.63 14.27 3.63
C ALA A 69 14.11 14.24 3.44
N VAL A 70 13.67 13.65 2.33
CA VAL A 70 12.28 13.34 2.03
C VAL A 70 12.12 11.85 1.77
N VAL A 71 11.14 11.21 2.37
CA VAL A 71 10.92 9.77 2.31
C VAL A 71 9.51 9.47 1.82
N GLY A 72 9.40 8.87 0.65
CA GLY A 72 8.14 8.42 0.07
C GLY A 72 7.82 6.98 0.43
N ARG A 73 6.52 6.63 0.48
CA ARG A 73 6.11 5.23 0.41
C ARG A 73 6.50 4.65 -0.96
N GLY A 74 7.14 3.48 -0.98
CA GLY A 74 7.49 2.80 -2.21
C GLY A 74 6.29 2.25 -2.96
N GLY A 75 6.20 2.56 -4.26
CA GLY A 75 5.13 2.13 -5.17
C GLY A 75 5.35 0.76 -5.82
N LEU A 76 4.61 0.53 -6.91
CA LEU A 76 4.62 -0.68 -7.73
C LEU A 76 5.82 -0.69 -8.70
N LEU A 77 7.02 -0.81 -8.14
CA LEU A 77 8.28 -0.97 -8.88
C LEU A 77 8.45 -2.40 -9.41
N LYS A 78 9.58 -2.66 -10.07
CA LYS A 78 10.07 -4.03 -10.29
C LYS A 78 10.40 -4.69 -8.93
N PRO A 79 10.29 -6.03 -8.82
CA PRO A 79 10.63 -6.75 -7.58
C PRO A 79 12.04 -6.40 -7.09
N ILE A 80 12.15 -6.07 -5.80
CA ILE A 80 13.41 -5.74 -5.12
C ILE A 80 13.40 -6.24 -3.67
N PRO A 81 14.55 -6.46 -3.02
CA PRO A 81 14.60 -6.83 -1.61
C PRO A 81 14.02 -5.77 -0.65
N GLY A 82 13.78 -6.11 0.61
CA GLY A 82 13.52 -5.11 1.65
C GLY A 82 14.70 -4.16 1.85
N GLY A 83 14.43 -2.90 2.17
CA GLY A 83 15.48 -1.90 2.37
C GLY A 83 15.04 -0.44 2.22
N ILE A 84 16.04 0.44 2.34
CA ILE A 84 15.93 1.88 2.09
C ILE A 84 16.64 2.15 0.76
N TYR A 85 15.93 2.75 -0.19
CA TYR A 85 16.44 2.99 -1.54
C TYR A 85 16.44 4.48 -1.82
N ARG A 86 17.59 5.01 -2.28
CA ARG A 86 17.65 6.38 -2.78
C ARG A 86 16.88 6.48 -4.09
N VAL A 87 16.01 7.48 -4.20
CA VAL A 87 15.24 7.71 -5.42
C VAL A 87 16.16 8.29 -6.49
N ASN A 88 16.09 7.73 -7.70
CA ASN A 88 16.83 8.18 -8.87
C ASN A 88 15.90 8.26 -10.09
N GLU A 89 16.38 8.85 -11.18
CA GLU A 89 15.59 9.04 -12.40
C GLU A 89 15.04 7.73 -12.99
N LYS A 90 15.81 6.63 -12.90
CA LYS A 90 15.35 5.31 -13.35
C LYS A 90 14.12 4.85 -12.57
N MET A 91 14.14 4.99 -11.24
CA MET A 91 12.99 4.70 -10.38
C MET A 91 11.80 5.60 -10.72
N ILE A 92 12.03 6.89 -10.98
CA ILE A 92 10.97 7.81 -11.39
C ILE A 92 10.30 7.36 -12.70
N ASN A 93 11.08 6.95 -13.69
CA ASN A 93 10.55 6.44 -14.95
C ASN A 93 9.76 5.13 -14.74
N ASP A 94 10.27 4.19 -13.93
CA ASP A 94 9.55 2.97 -13.59
C ASP A 94 8.23 3.27 -12.83
N LEU A 95 8.13 4.36 -12.06
CA LEU A 95 6.89 4.76 -11.35
C LEU A 95 5.88 5.51 -12.25
N LYS A 96 6.37 6.25 -13.26
CA LYS A 96 5.55 6.95 -14.27
C LYS A 96 4.92 5.98 -15.27
N THR A 97 5.60 4.87 -15.56
CA THR A 97 5.13 3.84 -16.48
C THR A 97 5.14 2.49 -15.77
N PRO A 98 4.20 2.26 -14.84
CA PRO A 98 4.35 1.20 -13.87
C PRO A 98 4.12 -0.19 -14.48
N PHE A 99 5.15 -1.03 -14.42
CA PHE A 99 5.13 -2.40 -14.93
C PHE A 99 4.03 -3.27 -14.28
N LEU A 100 3.76 -3.06 -12.99
CA LEU A 100 2.75 -3.81 -12.22
C LEU A 100 1.42 -3.06 -12.05
N GLY A 101 1.22 -1.97 -12.81
CA GLY A 101 -0.02 -1.20 -12.81
C GLY A 101 -0.03 0.03 -11.89
N GLU A 102 -1.16 0.73 -11.90
CA GLU A 102 -1.31 2.01 -11.20
C GLU A 102 -1.86 1.84 -9.79
N HIS A 103 -1.24 2.51 -8.84
CA HIS A 103 -1.73 2.66 -7.48
C HIS A 103 -1.21 3.97 -6.89
N ALA A 104 -1.98 4.63 -6.00
CA ALA A 104 -1.61 5.92 -5.42
C ALA A 104 -0.20 5.94 -4.79
N SER A 105 0.27 4.80 -4.25
CA SER A 105 1.63 4.68 -3.71
C SER A 105 2.74 4.89 -4.74
N ASN A 106 2.46 4.81 -6.04
CA ASN A 106 3.41 5.13 -7.10
C ASN A 106 3.87 6.60 -7.03
N LEU A 107 3.01 7.48 -6.53
CA LEU A 107 3.34 8.89 -6.33
C LEU A 107 4.33 9.12 -5.19
N GLY A 108 4.51 8.17 -4.25
CA GLY A 108 5.32 8.39 -3.06
C GLY A 108 6.78 8.70 -3.38
N GLY A 109 7.40 7.89 -4.24
CA GLY A 109 8.77 8.13 -4.71
C GLY A 109 8.91 9.40 -5.56
N ILE A 110 7.90 9.69 -6.39
CA ILE A 110 7.88 10.88 -7.26
C ILE A 110 7.81 12.15 -6.44
N LEU A 111 6.84 12.25 -5.52
CA LEU A 111 6.69 13.38 -4.60
C LEU A 111 7.94 13.59 -3.74
N ALA A 112 8.54 12.50 -3.25
CA ALA A 112 9.75 12.61 -2.45
C ALA A 112 10.93 13.16 -3.26
N PHE A 113 11.06 12.77 -4.53
CA PHE A 113 12.14 13.23 -5.40
C PHE A 113 12.01 14.71 -5.77
N GLU A 114 10.83 15.14 -6.19
CA GLU A 114 10.61 16.52 -6.64
C GLU A 114 10.66 17.51 -5.46
N ILE A 115 10.03 17.19 -4.32
CA ILE A 115 10.13 18.03 -3.12
C ILE A 115 11.57 18.09 -2.60
N ALA A 116 12.33 16.99 -2.65
CA ALA A 116 13.73 17.00 -2.24
C ALA A 116 14.61 17.86 -3.16
N LYS A 117 14.29 17.90 -4.45
CA LYS A 117 14.95 18.77 -5.44
C LYS A 117 14.67 20.25 -5.13
N GLU A 118 13.42 20.61 -4.88
CA GLU A 118 13.01 21.97 -4.48
C GLU A 118 13.60 22.40 -3.13
N ALA A 119 13.80 21.46 -2.21
CA ALA A 119 14.42 21.67 -0.90
C ALA A 119 15.95 21.88 -0.94
N GLY A 120 16.54 22.11 -2.12
CA GLY A 120 18.00 22.29 -2.27
C GLY A 120 18.76 21.01 -2.60
N ASN A 121 18.12 20.06 -3.28
CA ASN A 121 18.68 18.76 -3.67
C ASN A 121 19.09 17.87 -2.48
N VAL A 122 18.24 17.84 -1.45
CA VAL A 122 18.41 16.96 -0.29
C VAL A 122 18.12 15.50 -0.68
N HIS A 123 18.32 14.56 0.25
CA HIS A 123 18.17 13.15 -0.09
C HIS A 123 16.70 12.71 -0.16
N ALA A 124 16.32 12.08 -1.29
CA ALA A 124 15.04 11.41 -1.45
C ALA A 124 15.18 9.90 -1.30
N PHE A 125 14.29 9.27 -0.53
CA PHE A 125 14.27 7.82 -0.34
C PHE A 125 12.87 7.21 -0.47
N ILE A 126 12.82 5.91 -0.73
CA ILE A 126 11.68 5.05 -0.41
C ILE A 126 12.11 3.95 0.56
N VAL A 127 11.15 3.41 1.32
CA VAL A 127 11.41 2.33 2.28
C VAL A 127 10.45 1.18 2.03
N ASP A 128 10.99 -0.04 2.01
CA ASP A 128 10.26 -1.31 1.95
C ASP A 128 9.01 -1.23 1.04
N PRO A 129 9.21 -1.05 -0.30
CA PRO A 129 8.10 -0.84 -1.24
C PRO A 129 7.09 -1.99 -1.21
N VAL A 130 5.87 -1.75 -1.71
CA VAL A 130 4.82 -2.79 -1.75
C VAL A 130 5.18 -4.03 -2.57
N VAL A 131 6.23 -3.94 -3.40
CA VAL A 131 6.78 -5.01 -4.26
C VAL A 131 8.04 -5.64 -3.70
N VAL A 132 8.31 -5.50 -2.39
CA VAL A 132 9.39 -6.27 -1.75
C VAL A 132 9.21 -7.74 -2.11
N ASP A 133 10.24 -8.36 -2.67
CA ASP A 133 10.21 -9.78 -3.05
C ASP A 133 11.39 -10.49 -2.39
N GLU A 134 11.03 -11.25 -1.37
CA GLU A 134 11.94 -12.10 -0.59
C GLU A 134 11.40 -13.54 -0.55
N LEU A 135 10.46 -13.86 -1.47
CA LEU A 135 9.84 -15.17 -1.55
C LEU A 135 10.90 -16.23 -1.83
N GLU A 136 10.79 -17.37 -1.14
CA GLU A 136 11.54 -18.57 -1.52
C GLU A 136 11.02 -19.11 -2.85
N ASP A 137 11.89 -19.79 -3.62
CA ASP A 137 11.51 -20.31 -4.94
C ASP A 137 10.31 -21.26 -4.87
N ILE A 138 10.21 -22.05 -3.80
CA ILE A 138 9.07 -22.94 -3.57
C ILE A 138 7.76 -22.18 -3.36
N ALA A 139 7.82 -20.98 -2.77
CA ALA A 139 6.63 -20.15 -2.54
C ALA A 139 6.07 -19.54 -3.84
N ARG A 140 6.84 -19.57 -4.94
CA ARG A 140 6.40 -19.07 -6.27
C ARG A 140 5.45 -20.02 -6.98
N TYR A 141 5.40 -21.29 -6.59
CA TYR A 141 4.50 -22.27 -7.18
C TYR A 141 3.05 -21.96 -6.78
N SER A 142 2.17 -21.83 -7.78
CA SER A 142 0.76 -21.47 -7.62
C SER A 142 -0.21 -22.50 -8.19
N GLY A 143 0.30 -23.54 -8.88
CA GLY A 143 -0.48 -24.56 -9.57
C GLY A 143 -0.41 -24.52 -11.10
N HIS A 144 0.14 -23.45 -11.71
CA HIS A 144 0.37 -23.37 -13.15
C HIS A 144 1.64 -22.56 -13.50
N PRO A 145 2.50 -23.01 -14.44
CA PRO A 145 3.74 -22.31 -14.79
C PRO A 145 3.55 -20.87 -15.28
N GLU A 146 2.43 -20.58 -15.95
CA GLU A 146 2.13 -19.23 -16.46
C GLU A 146 1.56 -18.27 -15.41
N LEU A 147 1.24 -18.77 -14.21
CA LEU A 147 0.57 -17.98 -13.16
C LEU A 147 1.39 -17.94 -11.86
N PRO A 148 2.72 -17.70 -11.87
CA PRO A 148 3.52 -17.76 -10.67
C PRO A 148 3.04 -16.77 -9.60
N LYS A 149 3.23 -17.11 -8.33
CA LYS A 149 2.91 -16.20 -7.22
C LYS A 149 3.75 -14.92 -7.34
N VAL A 150 3.11 -13.76 -7.26
CA VAL A 150 3.74 -12.44 -7.28
C VAL A 150 3.69 -11.82 -5.89
N SER A 151 4.83 -11.36 -5.37
CA SER A 151 4.92 -10.67 -4.08
C SER A 151 4.39 -9.24 -4.18
N ILE A 152 3.20 -9.00 -3.65
CA ILE A 152 2.66 -7.63 -3.46
C ILE A 152 1.92 -7.59 -2.12
N PHE A 153 2.45 -6.85 -1.16
CA PHE A 153 1.93 -6.85 0.20
C PHE A 153 2.27 -5.58 0.99
N HIS A 154 1.85 -5.53 2.26
CA HIS A 154 2.11 -4.40 3.14
C HIS A 154 3.52 -4.45 3.77
N ALA A 155 4.56 -4.57 2.95
CA ALA A 155 5.95 -4.78 3.36
C ALA A 155 6.43 -3.78 4.42
N LEU A 156 6.23 -2.48 4.17
CA LEU A 156 6.58 -1.42 5.11
C LEU A 156 5.98 -1.65 6.51
N ASN A 157 4.69 -1.96 6.59
CA ASN A 157 4.05 -2.17 7.89
C ASN A 157 4.48 -3.49 8.53
N GLN A 158 4.48 -4.60 7.78
CA GLN A 158 4.87 -5.90 8.31
C GLN A 158 6.31 -5.89 8.86
N LYS A 159 7.26 -5.33 8.12
CA LYS A 159 8.65 -5.18 8.59
C LYS A 159 8.75 -4.21 9.77
N ALA A 160 7.99 -3.11 9.79
CA ALA A 160 7.99 -2.17 10.90
C ALA A 160 7.50 -2.81 12.21
N VAL A 161 6.38 -3.55 12.18
CA VAL A 161 5.87 -4.23 13.37
C VAL A 161 6.77 -5.40 13.80
N ALA A 162 7.39 -6.10 12.86
CA ALA A 162 8.40 -7.13 13.17
C ALA A 162 9.60 -6.55 13.92
N ARG A 163 10.17 -5.45 13.40
CA ARG A 163 11.31 -4.75 14.03
C ARG A 163 10.92 -4.13 15.38
N ARG A 164 9.68 -3.62 15.51
CA ARG A 164 9.14 -3.12 16.78
C ARG A 164 9.03 -4.24 17.82
N TYR A 165 8.39 -5.35 17.45
CA TYR A 165 8.26 -6.52 18.32
C TYR A 165 9.62 -7.02 18.79
N ALA A 166 10.58 -7.17 17.87
CA ALA A 166 11.94 -7.58 18.21
C ALA A 166 12.58 -6.63 19.24
N ARG A 167 12.50 -5.31 19.00
CA ARG A 167 13.03 -4.29 19.92
C ARG A 167 12.36 -4.32 21.31
N GLU A 168 11.03 -4.38 21.36
CA GLU A 168 10.26 -4.41 22.61
C GLU A 168 10.56 -5.66 23.46
N ASN A 169 11.04 -6.73 22.83
CA ASN A 169 11.41 -7.99 23.49
C ASN A 169 12.94 -8.20 23.60
N ASN A 170 13.76 -7.19 23.25
CA ASN A 170 15.23 -7.31 23.19
C ASN A 170 15.73 -8.49 22.33
N LEU A 171 15.02 -8.79 21.26
CA LEU A 171 15.35 -9.81 20.26
C LEU A 171 15.92 -9.17 18.99
N ASP A 172 16.65 -9.96 18.20
CA ASP A 172 17.11 -9.58 16.87
C ASP A 172 16.11 -10.09 15.82
N TYR A 173 15.48 -9.19 15.07
CA TYR A 173 14.52 -9.55 14.01
C TYR A 173 15.11 -10.54 13.00
N ASN A 174 16.41 -10.48 12.73
CA ASN A 174 17.08 -11.39 11.79
C ASN A 174 17.23 -12.82 12.31
N LYS A 175 16.83 -13.09 13.56
CA LYS A 175 16.85 -14.42 14.18
C LYS A 175 15.44 -14.94 14.53
N LEU A 176 14.39 -14.23 14.10
CA LEU A 176 13.01 -14.57 14.42
C LEU A 176 12.28 -15.20 13.24
N ASN A 177 11.40 -16.14 13.58
CA ASN A 177 10.35 -16.63 12.72
C ASN A 177 9.01 -16.06 13.20
N LEU A 178 8.33 -15.29 12.36
CA LEU A 178 7.09 -14.59 12.70
C LEU A 178 6.04 -14.80 11.61
N ILE A 179 4.78 -14.92 12.00
CA ILE A 179 3.65 -14.77 11.08
C ILE A 179 3.03 -13.41 11.36
N ILE A 180 2.92 -12.56 10.32
CA ILE A 180 2.44 -11.19 10.48
C ILE A 180 1.24 -10.97 9.57
N ALA A 181 0.08 -10.72 10.18
CA ALA A 181 -1.15 -10.36 9.49
C ALA A 181 -1.35 -8.84 9.54
N HIS A 182 -1.28 -8.20 8.37
CA HIS A 182 -1.77 -6.84 8.18
C HIS A 182 -3.25 -6.88 7.83
N LEU A 183 -4.08 -6.29 8.68
CA LEU A 183 -5.54 -6.23 8.50
C LEU A 183 -5.95 -4.78 8.23
N GLY A 184 -6.22 -4.46 6.98
CA GLY A 184 -6.67 -3.14 6.53
C GLY A 184 -7.55 -3.26 5.29
N GLY A 185 -7.60 -2.21 4.45
CA GLY A 185 -8.34 -2.25 3.18
C GLY A 185 -7.91 -3.43 2.30
N GLY A 186 -6.62 -3.76 2.27
CA GLY A 186 -6.12 -5.06 1.83
C GLY A 186 -5.66 -5.90 3.02
N ILE A 187 -5.70 -7.22 2.88
CA ILE A 187 -5.14 -8.14 3.88
C ILE A 187 -3.89 -8.81 3.31
N SER A 188 -2.81 -8.81 4.08
CA SER A 188 -1.62 -9.61 3.79
C SER A 188 -1.14 -10.37 5.02
N VAL A 189 -0.87 -11.66 4.85
CA VAL A 189 -0.32 -12.54 5.87
C VAL A 189 1.01 -13.06 5.38
N GLY A 190 2.10 -12.58 6.00
CA GLY A 190 3.46 -12.92 5.62
C GLY A 190 4.12 -13.85 6.63
N LEU A 191 4.82 -14.86 6.13
CA LEU A 191 5.77 -15.67 6.89
C LEU A 191 7.13 -14.99 6.83
N HIS A 192 7.57 -14.46 7.97
CA HIS A 192 8.89 -13.88 8.13
C HIS A 192 9.82 -14.96 8.69
N ASN A 193 10.90 -15.27 7.99
CA ASN A 193 11.96 -16.18 8.42
C ASN A 193 13.29 -15.41 8.43
N CYS A 194 13.94 -15.32 9.59
CA CYS A 194 15.25 -14.68 9.77
C CYS A 194 15.36 -13.30 9.11
N GLY A 195 14.38 -12.43 9.35
CA GLY A 195 14.39 -11.08 8.80
C GLY A 195 13.87 -10.94 7.37
N LYS A 196 13.47 -12.02 6.69
CA LYS A 196 12.97 -12.05 5.29
C LYS A 196 11.53 -12.53 5.19
N VAL A 197 10.73 -12.03 4.26
CA VAL A 197 9.34 -12.47 4.02
C VAL A 197 9.34 -13.56 2.94
N VAL A 198 9.45 -14.81 3.39
CA VAL A 198 9.69 -15.98 2.53
C VAL A 198 8.42 -16.52 1.87
N ASP A 199 7.25 -16.21 2.42
CA ASP A 199 5.95 -16.43 1.79
C ASP A 199 4.97 -15.32 2.19
N VAL A 200 4.16 -14.85 1.25
CA VAL A 200 3.08 -13.89 1.49
C VAL A 200 2.06 -13.94 0.34
N ASN A 201 0.79 -13.73 0.65
CA ASN A 201 -0.25 -13.63 -0.39
C ASN A 201 -0.14 -12.33 -1.21
N ASN A 202 -0.59 -12.37 -2.46
CA ASN A 202 -0.75 -11.16 -3.27
C ASN A 202 -1.98 -10.37 -2.79
N ALA A 203 -1.74 -9.38 -1.94
CA ALA A 203 -2.80 -8.60 -1.33
C ALA A 203 -3.54 -7.70 -2.32
N LEU A 204 -2.97 -7.41 -3.49
CA LEU A 204 -3.53 -6.47 -4.46
C LEU A 204 -4.39 -7.15 -5.54
N ASN A 205 -3.91 -8.24 -6.13
CA ASN A 205 -4.47 -8.84 -7.36
C ASN A 205 -5.33 -10.09 -7.11
N GLY A 206 -5.77 -10.33 -5.88
CA GLY A 206 -6.70 -11.41 -5.57
C GLY A 206 -6.04 -12.73 -5.18
N ASN A 207 -5.41 -12.76 -4.00
CA ASN A 207 -4.96 -13.98 -3.35
C ASN A 207 -5.00 -13.82 -1.82
N GLY A 208 -5.36 -14.90 -1.10
CA GLY A 208 -5.62 -14.86 0.34
C GLY A 208 -7.10 -14.61 0.68
N PRO A 209 -7.41 -14.19 1.92
CA PRO A 209 -8.78 -13.91 2.36
C PRO A 209 -9.34 -12.67 1.67
N PHE A 210 -10.67 -12.56 1.58
CA PHE A 210 -11.27 -11.28 1.20
C PHE A 210 -11.08 -10.26 2.34
N SER A 211 -11.07 -8.99 1.97
CA SER A 211 -10.86 -7.87 2.89
C SER A 211 -12.05 -6.91 2.83
N PRO A 212 -12.04 -5.75 3.50
CA PRO A 212 -13.12 -4.78 3.38
C PRO A 212 -13.41 -4.33 1.94
N GLU A 213 -12.40 -4.29 1.06
CA GLU A 213 -12.53 -3.76 -0.33
C GLU A 213 -11.98 -4.70 -1.42
N ARG A 214 -11.50 -5.91 -1.09
CA ARG A 214 -10.92 -6.86 -2.06
C ARG A 214 -11.53 -8.23 -1.93
N ALA A 215 -11.71 -8.91 -3.06
CA ALA A 215 -12.35 -10.22 -3.12
C ALA A 215 -11.48 -11.37 -2.59
N GLY A 216 -10.17 -11.16 -2.46
CA GLY A 216 -9.25 -12.23 -2.10
C GLY A 216 -9.21 -13.33 -3.17
N THR A 217 -9.22 -14.59 -2.74
CA THR A 217 -9.26 -15.75 -3.63
C THR A 217 -10.71 -16.10 -3.98
N VAL A 218 -11.01 -16.23 -5.28
CA VAL A 218 -12.34 -16.63 -5.78
C VAL A 218 -12.24 -17.93 -6.60
N PRO A 219 -13.34 -18.70 -6.76
CA PRO A 219 -13.32 -19.90 -7.59
C PRO A 219 -12.90 -19.61 -9.04
N SER A 220 -11.79 -20.20 -9.48
CA SER A 220 -11.16 -19.86 -10.75
C SER A 220 -12.04 -20.15 -11.97
N ALA A 221 -12.74 -21.30 -11.97
CA ALA A 221 -13.66 -21.65 -13.05
C ALA A 221 -14.81 -20.63 -13.17
N SER A 222 -15.42 -20.24 -12.04
CA SER A 222 -16.49 -19.24 -12.02
C SER A 222 -16.01 -17.86 -12.48
N LEU A 223 -14.77 -17.49 -12.14
CA LEU A 223 -14.17 -16.24 -12.63
C LEU A 223 -13.96 -16.27 -14.15
N VAL A 224 -13.51 -17.40 -14.71
CA VAL A 224 -13.38 -17.59 -16.16
C VAL A 224 -14.73 -17.45 -16.86
N GLU A 225 -15.76 -18.13 -16.37
CA GLU A 225 -17.13 -17.99 -16.93
C GLU A 225 -17.62 -16.55 -16.87
N LEU A 226 -17.36 -15.82 -15.77
CA LEU A 226 -17.71 -14.40 -15.65
C LEU A 226 -16.97 -13.54 -16.68
N CYS A 227 -15.68 -13.79 -16.89
CA CYS A 227 -14.84 -13.10 -17.89
C CYS A 227 -15.38 -13.24 -19.32
N PHE A 228 -15.92 -14.42 -19.66
CA PHE A 228 -16.42 -14.69 -21.02
C PHE A 228 -17.94 -14.55 -21.16
N SER A 229 -18.64 -14.14 -20.10
CA SER A 229 -20.10 -13.98 -20.11
C SER A 229 -20.64 -12.84 -21.00
N GLY A 230 -19.77 -11.93 -21.45
CA GLY A 230 -20.14 -10.72 -22.18
C GLY A 230 -20.79 -9.61 -21.33
N LYS A 231 -20.99 -9.85 -20.02
CA LYS A 231 -21.64 -8.88 -19.10
C LYS A 231 -20.72 -7.76 -18.64
N TYR A 232 -19.41 -8.00 -18.60
CA TYR A 232 -18.42 -7.11 -18.01
C TYR A 232 -17.19 -7.02 -18.89
N GLN A 233 -16.62 -5.82 -18.95
CA GLN A 233 -15.29 -5.61 -19.52
C GLN A 233 -14.21 -6.00 -18.52
N LYS A 234 -13.01 -6.28 -19.02
CA LYS A 234 -11.83 -6.63 -18.21
C LYS A 234 -11.63 -5.69 -17.01
N ASN A 235 -11.72 -4.38 -17.23
CA ASN A 235 -11.52 -3.38 -16.18
C ASN A 235 -12.60 -3.41 -15.09
N GLU A 236 -13.82 -3.80 -15.43
CA GLU A 236 -14.92 -3.95 -14.47
C GLU A 236 -14.69 -5.17 -13.58
N ILE A 237 -14.24 -6.29 -14.17
CA ILE A 237 -13.89 -7.51 -13.43
C ILE A 237 -12.68 -7.27 -12.52
N LEU A 238 -11.65 -6.56 -13.00
CA LEU A 238 -10.50 -6.19 -12.16
C LEU A 238 -10.95 -5.32 -10.97
N LYS A 239 -11.92 -4.42 -11.14
CA LYS A 239 -12.50 -3.65 -10.02
C LYS A 239 -13.29 -4.53 -9.06
N MET A 240 -13.94 -5.60 -9.51
CA MET A 240 -14.59 -6.57 -8.62
C MET A 240 -13.58 -7.32 -7.75
N ILE A 241 -12.37 -7.58 -8.27
CA ILE A 241 -11.28 -8.17 -7.49
C ILE A 241 -10.73 -7.16 -6.49
N THR A 242 -10.54 -5.91 -6.93
CA THR A 242 -9.86 -4.85 -6.15
C THR A 242 -10.64 -3.54 -6.19
N GLY A 243 -11.20 -3.14 -5.06
CA GLY A 243 -11.92 -1.87 -4.86
C GLY A 243 -13.45 -2.02 -4.81
N LYS A 244 -14.02 -3.07 -5.42
CA LYS A 244 -15.44 -3.44 -5.33
C LYS A 244 -15.64 -4.90 -4.90
N GLY A 245 -14.64 -5.49 -4.25
CA GLY A 245 -14.70 -6.85 -3.71
C GLY A 245 -14.92 -6.86 -2.20
N GLY A 246 -15.01 -8.06 -1.63
CA GLY A 246 -15.04 -8.24 -0.17
C GLY A 246 -16.26 -7.61 0.49
N CYS A 247 -16.09 -6.98 1.66
CA CYS A 247 -17.22 -6.39 2.39
C CYS A 247 -18.00 -5.36 1.57
N VAL A 248 -17.36 -4.58 0.71
CA VAL A 248 -18.03 -3.66 -0.22
C VAL A 248 -19.01 -4.40 -1.14
N ALA A 249 -18.62 -5.57 -1.66
CA ALA A 249 -19.48 -6.35 -2.56
C ALA A 249 -20.70 -6.93 -1.84
N PHE A 250 -20.55 -7.33 -0.57
CA PHE A 250 -21.62 -7.95 0.21
C PHE A 250 -22.51 -6.93 0.93
N LEU A 251 -21.94 -5.85 1.46
CA LEU A 251 -22.58 -4.95 2.42
C LEU A 251 -22.61 -3.48 1.96
N GLY A 252 -21.94 -3.15 0.85
CA GLY A 252 -21.88 -1.78 0.33
C GLY A 252 -21.00 -0.82 1.13
N THR A 253 -20.23 -1.31 2.11
CA THR A 253 -19.33 -0.50 2.94
C THR A 253 -17.98 -1.21 3.15
N ASN A 254 -16.90 -0.44 3.24
CA ASN A 254 -15.56 -0.92 3.62
C ASN A 254 -15.21 -0.57 5.07
N ASP A 255 -16.14 0.01 5.83
CA ASP A 255 -15.93 0.36 7.23
C ASP A 255 -16.14 -0.87 8.12
N ALA A 256 -15.04 -1.50 8.51
CA ALA A 256 -15.06 -2.68 9.38
C ALA A 256 -15.68 -2.39 10.75
N TYR A 257 -15.57 -1.15 11.26
CA TYR A 257 -16.15 -0.75 12.54
C TYR A 257 -17.68 -0.64 12.43
N GLU A 258 -18.18 -0.06 11.34
CA GLU A 258 -19.62 -0.03 11.04
C GLU A 258 -20.20 -1.46 10.93
N ILE A 259 -19.48 -2.35 10.24
CA ILE A 259 -19.88 -3.75 10.07
C ILE A 259 -19.93 -4.47 11.42
N GLU A 260 -18.92 -4.28 12.26
CA GLU A 260 -18.85 -4.89 13.60
C GLU A 260 -19.99 -4.42 14.49
N ILE A 261 -20.27 -3.11 14.54
CA ILE A 261 -21.41 -2.54 15.27
C ILE A 261 -22.73 -3.15 14.80
N LYS A 262 -22.98 -3.19 13.48
CA LYS A 262 -24.22 -3.78 12.94
C LYS A 262 -24.35 -5.27 13.27
N ALA A 263 -23.25 -6.01 13.19
CA ALA A 263 -23.22 -7.44 13.48
C ALA A 263 -23.48 -7.76 14.96
N LEU A 264 -22.88 -6.99 15.88
CA LEU A 264 -22.92 -7.25 17.32
C LEU A 264 -24.15 -6.60 18.00
N GLU A 265 -24.39 -5.32 17.75
CA GLU A 265 -25.39 -4.55 18.50
C GLU A 265 -26.79 -4.65 17.89
N LYS A 266 -26.86 -4.68 16.55
CA LYS A 266 -28.14 -4.71 15.82
C LYS A 266 -28.56 -6.11 15.40
N GLY A 267 -27.72 -7.11 15.67
CA GLY A 267 -27.98 -8.50 15.29
C GLY A 267 -28.10 -8.73 13.79
N ASP A 268 -27.49 -7.86 12.96
CA ASP A 268 -27.55 -7.96 11.51
C ASP A 268 -26.88 -9.26 11.05
N LYS A 269 -27.68 -10.18 10.53
CA LYS A 269 -27.24 -11.53 10.15
C LYS A 269 -26.27 -11.49 8.97
N GLU A 270 -26.42 -10.55 8.05
CA GLU A 270 -25.57 -10.49 6.87
C GLU A 270 -24.21 -9.89 7.23
N CYS A 271 -24.18 -8.81 8.01
CA CYS A 271 -22.94 -8.28 8.58
C CYS A 271 -22.20 -9.36 9.39
N LYS A 272 -22.92 -10.15 10.20
CA LYS A 272 -22.34 -11.24 11.00
C LYS A 272 -21.78 -12.39 10.15
N LYS A 273 -22.43 -12.74 9.03
CA LYS A 273 -21.93 -13.77 8.11
C LYS A 273 -20.69 -13.27 7.38
N THR A 274 -20.76 -12.07 6.80
CA THR A 274 -19.65 -11.47 6.06
C THR A 274 -18.43 -11.22 6.94
N ALA A 275 -18.60 -10.80 8.20
CA ALA A 275 -17.46 -10.62 9.11
C ALA A 275 -16.81 -11.95 9.57
N ARG A 276 -17.50 -13.09 9.41
CA ARG A 276 -17.03 -14.42 9.82
C ARG A 276 -16.45 -15.25 8.67
N GLY A 277 -16.94 -15.02 7.45
CA GLY A 277 -16.42 -15.65 6.23
C GLY A 277 -15.01 -15.17 5.92
#